data_AF-A0A496AKB2-F1
#
_entry.id   AF-A0A496AKB2-F1
#
_cell.length_a   1.000
_cell.length_b   1.000
_cell.length_c   1.000
_cell.angle_alpha   90.00
_cell.angle_beta   90.00
_cell.angle_gamma   90.00
#
_symmetry.space_group_name_H-M   'P 1'
#
loop_
_entity.id
_entity.type
_entity.pdbx_description
1 polymer ?
#
loop_
_entity_poly.entity_id
_entity_poly.type
_entity_poly.pdbx_seq_one_letter_code
_entity_poly.pdbx_strand_id
1 'polypeptide(L)'
;MVQTHPIPEVALNAIAEQVGRLFPLIGGGWDPPRQVPKPDQTYQVWFLPADAIAAGTVDFLARAQNTERWHCQIWWDSKPMFVARFIVRNGDTSDLELRQVLINEYANSIDEAIRWVDTNVEGNPLIRILDIPSCYITALWLIDGDENRLVIARLPPGPQVLKRLEVYSARAFLTKVRQKR
;
A
#
# COMPACT_ATOMS: atom_id res chain seq x y z
N MET A 1 7.02 1.34 -15.91
CA MET A 1 7.16 0.30 -14.87
C MET A 1 7.71 0.98 -13.66
N VAL A 2 6.91 1.05 -12.59
CA VAL A 2 7.23 1.66 -11.29
C VAL A 2 8.41 0.97 -10.56
N GLN A 3 9.18 1.73 -9.77
CA GLN A 3 10.19 1.18 -8.87
C GLN A 3 9.56 0.80 -7.54
N THR A 4 9.77 -0.46 -7.14
CA THR A 4 9.61 -0.92 -5.78
C THR A 4 10.98 -1.26 -5.22
N HIS A 5 11.12 -1.23 -3.89
CA HIS A 5 12.32 -1.79 -3.29
C HIS A 5 12.30 -3.31 -3.48
N PRO A 6 13.33 -3.91 -4.08
CA PRO A 6 13.32 -5.33 -4.37
C PRO A 6 13.42 -6.12 -3.07
N ILE A 7 12.47 -7.04 -2.87
CA ILE A 7 12.54 -8.06 -1.84
C ILE A 7 13.15 -9.31 -2.46
N PRO A 8 14.11 -9.99 -1.78
CA PRO A 8 14.69 -11.22 -2.29
C PRO A 8 13.62 -12.27 -2.61
N GLU A 9 13.77 -12.98 -3.73
CA GLU A 9 12.82 -14.01 -4.18
C GLU A 9 12.59 -15.10 -3.11
N VAL A 10 13.64 -15.47 -2.37
CA VAL A 10 13.56 -16.43 -1.26
C VAL A 10 12.58 -15.97 -0.18
N ALA A 11 12.53 -14.67 0.09
CA ALA A 11 11.67 -14.09 1.10
C ALA A 11 10.21 -13.98 0.59
N LEU A 12 10.01 -13.71 -0.71
CA LEU A 12 8.68 -13.78 -1.34
C LEU A 12 8.12 -15.21 -1.31
N ASN A 13 8.93 -16.22 -1.58
CA ASN A 13 8.54 -17.63 -1.47
C ASN A 13 8.16 -18.00 -0.03
N ALA A 14 8.96 -17.57 0.95
CA ALA A 14 8.63 -17.76 2.36
C ALA A 14 7.31 -17.08 2.76
N ILE A 15 6.98 -15.91 2.18
CA ILE A 15 5.68 -15.26 2.36
C ILE A 15 4.57 -16.11 1.75
N ALA A 16 4.73 -16.56 0.50
CA ALA A 16 3.73 -17.38 -0.18
C ALA A 16 3.38 -18.64 0.64
N GLU A 17 4.39 -19.31 1.22
CA GLU A 17 4.21 -20.45 2.11
C GLU A 17 3.50 -20.08 3.42
N GLN A 18 3.88 -18.97 4.06
CA GLN A 18 3.23 -18.49 5.29
C GLN A 18 1.76 -18.17 5.05
N VAL A 19 1.44 -17.52 3.93
CA VAL A 19 0.05 -17.20 3.55
C VAL A 19 -0.69 -18.50 3.22
N GLY A 20 -0.08 -19.40 2.45
CA GLY A 20 -0.56 -20.76 2.14
C GLY A 20 -1.04 -21.53 3.37
N ARG A 21 -0.28 -21.46 4.48
CA ARG A 21 -0.63 -22.10 5.76
C ARG A 21 -1.82 -21.47 6.48
N LEU A 22 -2.11 -20.20 6.24
CA LEU A 22 -3.22 -19.49 6.87
C LEU A 22 -4.55 -19.71 6.15
N PHE A 23 -4.55 -20.06 4.86
CA PHE A 23 -5.77 -20.27 4.07
C PHE A 23 -6.79 -21.24 4.68
N PRO A 24 -6.41 -22.44 5.17
CA PRO A 24 -7.37 -23.37 5.76
C PRO A 24 -8.10 -22.82 6.99
N LEU A 25 -7.53 -21.79 7.63
CA LEU A 25 -8.07 -21.19 8.85
C LEU A 25 -9.04 -20.04 8.57
N ILE A 26 -9.08 -19.50 7.34
CA ILE A 26 -9.85 -18.30 7.02
C ILE A 26 -11.24 -18.63 6.42
N GLY A 27 -11.57 -19.89 6.15
CA GLY A 27 -12.89 -20.27 5.66
C GLY A 27 -13.29 -21.71 5.97
N GLY A 28 -14.29 -21.89 6.84
CA GLY A 28 -14.91 -23.17 7.18
C GLY A 28 -15.72 -23.79 6.04
N GLY A 29 -15.04 -24.23 4.99
CA GLY A 29 -15.62 -24.79 3.76
C GLY A 29 -14.95 -24.32 2.47
N TRP A 30 -13.80 -23.65 2.57
CA TRP A 30 -13.03 -23.26 1.39
C TRP A 30 -12.23 -24.45 0.89
N ASP A 31 -12.61 -25.00 -0.27
CA ASP A 31 -11.86 -26.07 -0.93
C ASP A 31 -10.55 -25.46 -1.47
N PRO A 32 -9.36 -25.82 -0.93
CA PRO A 32 -8.11 -25.18 -1.30
C PRO A 32 -7.90 -25.36 -2.82
N PRO A 33 -7.85 -24.29 -3.60
CA PRO A 33 -7.74 -24.44 -5.05
C PRO A 33 -6.35 -24.99 -5.41
N ARG A 34 -6.27 -25.70 -6.55
CA ARG A 34 -5.05 -26.36 -7.02
C ARG A 34 -3.86 -25.42 -7.33
N GLN A 35 -4.07 -24.10 -7.33
CA GLN A 35 -3.06 -23.12 -7.71
C GLN A 35 -2.41 -22.47 -6.48
N VAL A 36 -1.09 -22.30 -6.55
CA VAL A 36 -0.29 -21.68 -5.49
C VAL A 36 -0.46 -20.15 -5.57
N PRO A 37 -0.80 -19.46 -4.47
CA PRO A 37 -0.85 -18.01 -4.44
C PRO A 37 0.50 -17.41 -4.86
N LYS A 38 0.46 -16.39 -5.71
CA LYS A 38 1.67 -15.76 -6.26
C LYS A 38 1.89 -14.38 -5.63
N PRO A 39 2.96 -14.17 -4.86
CA PRO A 39 3.35 -12.85 -4.44
C PRO A 39 3.77 -12.04 -5.68
N ASP A 40 3.46 -10.75 -5.66
CA ASP A 40 3.77 -9.82 -6.75
C ASP A 40 4.54 -8.61 -6.17
N GLN A 41 4.15 -7.40 -6.53
CA GLN A 41 4.83 -6.18 -6.12
C GLN A 41 4.69 -5.96 -4.60
N THR A 42 5.78 -5.45 -4.01
CA THR A 42 5.86 -5.14 -2.59
C THR A 42 6.14 -3.66 -2.36
N TYR A 43 5.49 -3.11 -1.35
CA TYR A 43 5.53 -1.68 -1.06
C TYR A 43 5.75 -1.45 0.42
N GLN A 44 6.64 -0.53 0.74
CA GLN A 44 6.80 -0.09 2.11
C GLN A 44 5.59 0.75 2.53
N VAL A 45 5.10 0.49 3.74
CA VAL A 45 3.97 1.20 4.32
C VAL A 45 4.50 2.30 5.24
N TRP A 46 4.05 3.50 4.97
CA TRP A 46 4.29 4.70 5.74
C TRP A 46 2.98 5.16 6.34
N PHE A 47 3.06 5.82 7.50
CA PHE A 47 1.91 6.42 8.11
C PHE A 47 2.10 7.92 8.29
N LEU A 48 1.03 8.68 8.12
CA LEU A 48 1.02 10.11 8.39
C LEU A 48 0.21 10.41 9.66
N PRO A 49 0.83 10.96 10.72
CA PRO A 49 0.12 11.25 11.95
C PRO A 49 -0.82 12.46 11.81
N ALA A 50 -1.84 12.53 12.67
CA ALA A 50 -2.89 13.55 12.60
C ALA A 50 -2.37 14.99 12.78
N ASP A 51 -1.31 15.14 13.57
CA ASP A 51 -0.66 16.41 13.88
C ASP A 51 0.18 16.95 12.72
N ALA A 52 0.71 16.07 11.85
CA ALA A 52 1.36 16.48 10.60
C ALA A 52 0.38 17.19 9.65
N ILE A 53 -0.85 16.67 9.55
CA ILE A 53 -1.92 17.30 8.77
C ILE A 53 -2.34 18.63 9.41
N ALA A 54 -2.43 18.69 10.74
CA ALA A 54 -2.85 19.88 11.46
C ALA A 54 -1.82 21.02 11.38
N ALA A 55 -0.53 20.69 11.41
CA ALA A 55 0.57 21.66 11.35
C ALA A 55 0.57 22.47 10.04
N GLY A 56 -0.01 21.94 8.95
CA GLY A 56 -0.26 22.72 7.75
C GLY A 56 0.99 23.11 6.96
N THR A 57 2.13 22.48 7.21
CA THR A 57 3.38 22.77 6.50
C THR A 57 3.38 22.14 5.11
N VAL A 58 4.06 22.79 4.15
CA VAL A 58 4.17 22.27 2.77
C VAL A 58 4.89 20.92 2.74
N ASP A 59 5.75 20.67 3.72
CA ASP A 59 6.52 19.43 3.87
C ASP A 59 5.95 18.48 4.94
N PHE A 60 4.61 18.33 5.00
CA PHE A 60 4.01 17.38 5.94
C PHE A 60 4.43 15.93 5.63
N LEU A 61 4.87 15.63 4.41
CA LEU A 61 5.37 14.31 4.02
C LEU A 61 6.73 13.99 4.66
N ALA A 62 7.58 14.98 4.97
CA ALA A 62 8.74 14.74 5.82
C ALA A 62 8.38 14.30 7.25
N ARG A 63 7.12 14.48 7.66
CA ARG A 63 6.59 13.98 8.94
C ARG A 63 5.92 12.62 8.80
N ALA A 64 5.86 12.04 7.61
CA ALA A 64 5.45 10.65 7.44
C ALA A 64 6.48 9.76 8.14
N GLN A 65 6.00 8.72 8.80
CA GLN A 65 6.82 7.81 9.57
C GLN A 65 6.78 6.43 8.95
N ASN A 66 7.96 5.82 8.86
CA ASN A 66 8.08 4.44 8.42
C ASN A 66 7.42 3.53 9.45
N THR A 67 6.56 2.62 9.02
CA THR A 67 5.91 1.66 9.93
C THR A 67 6.73 0.39 10.13
N GLU A 68 7.85 0.25 9.42
CA GLU A 68 8.65 -0.98 9.26
C GLU A 68 7.86 -2.15 8.66
N ARG A 69 6.64 -1.87 8.20
CA ARG A 69 5.77 -2.84 7.53
C ARG A 69 5.86 -2.67 6.03
N TRP A 70 5.66 -3.79 5.39
CA TRP A 70 5.56 -3.90 3.96
C TRP A 70 4.25 -4.56 3.58
N HIS A 71 3.80 -4.25 2.39
CA HIS A 71 2.57 -4.74 1.78
C HIS A 71 2.95 -5.50 0.52
N CYS A 72 2.61 -6.78 0.45
CA CYS A 72 2.73 -7.58 -0.77
C CYS A 72 1.32 -7.85 -1.30
N GLN A 73 1.09 -7.51 -2.57
CA GLN A 73 -0.09 -8.00 -3.28
C GLN A 73 0.08 -9.49 -3.56
N ILE A 74 -0.97 -10.26 -3.33
CA ILE A 74 -0.99 -11.70 -3.60
C ILE A 74 -2.10 -11.98 -4.58
N TRP A 75 -1.69 -12.53 -5.71
CA TRP A 75 -2.56 -12.86 -6.81
C TRP A 75 -3.03 -14.31 -6.70
N TRP A 76 -4.31 -14.49 -7.02
CA TRP A 76 -4.97 -15.77 -7.10
C TRP A 76 -5.90 -15.77 -8.31
N ASP A 77 -5.76 -16.75 -9.21
CA ASP A 77 -6.59 -16.87 -10.43
C ASP A 77 -6.70 -15.54 -11.20
N SER A 78 -5.54 -14.90 -11.42
CA SER A 78 -5.42 -13.60 -12.10
C SER A 78 -6.14 -12.41 -11.43
N LYS A 79 -6.50 -12.52 -10.14
CA LYS A 79 -7.08 -11.44 -9.35
C LYS A 79 -6.25 -11.16 -8.10
N PRO A 80 -6.05 -9.89 -7.72
CA PRO A 80 -5.48 -9.54 -6.42
C PRO A 80 -6.51 -9.88 -5.34
N MET A 81 -6.29 -10.96 -4.60
CA MET A 81 -7.28 -11.39 -3.60
C MET A 81 -6.83 -11.08 -2.17
N PHE A 82 -5.53 -11.03 -1.94
CA PHE A 82 -4.98 -10.87 -0.60
C PHE A 82 -3.89 -9.83 -0.57
N VAL A 83 -3.76 -9.23 0.61
CA VAL A 83 -2.60 -8.44 0.98
C VAL A 83 -1.93 -9.15 2.14
N ALA A 84 -0.66 -9.51 1.95
CA ALA A 84 0.20 -9.86 3.07
C ALA A 84 0.89 -8.60 3.60
N ARG A 85 0.81 -8.38 4.92
CA ARG A 85 1.65 -7.42 5.61
C ARG A 85 2.70 -8.14 6.44
N PHE A 86 3.95 -7.75 6.27
CA PHE A 86 5.08 -8.35 6.94
C PHE A 86 5.99 -7.27 7.52
N ILE A 87 6.82 -7.67 8.47
CA ILE A 87 7.90 -6.85 9.01
C ILE A 87 9.25 -7.48 8.66
N VAL A 88 10.27 -6.63 8.59
CA VAL A 88 11.66 -7.04 8.46
C VAL A 88 12.19 -7.38 9.84
N ARG A 89 12.67 -8.62 10.06
CA ARG A 89 13.31 -9.01 11.31
C ARG A 89 14.79 -8.65 11.26
N ASN A 90 15.32 -8.15 12.38
CA ASN A 90 16.75 -7.85 12.54
C ASN A 90 17.33 -6.89 11.47
N GLY A 91 16.50 -6.11 10.78
CA GLY A 91 16.92 -5.25 9.68
C GLY A 91 17.28 -5.98 8.38
N ASP A 92 17.04 -7.29 8.28
CA ASP A 92 17.38 -8.12 7.12
C ASP A 92 16.14 -8.38 6.25
N THR A 93 16.10 -7.79 5.05
CA THR A 93 14.97 -7.96 4.11
C THR A 93 14.82 -9.38 3.56
N SER A 94 15.77 -10.29 3.85
CA SER A 94 15.63 -11.72 3.60
C SER A 94 14.93 -12.48 4.72
N ASP A 95 14.82 -11.89 5.92
CA ASP A 95 14.10 -12.45 7.09
C ASP A 95 12.79 -11.69 7.32
N LEU A 96 11.74 -12.14 6.63
CA LEU A 96 10.41 -11.51 6.68
C LEU A 96 9.43 -12.33 7.52
N GLU A 97 8.74 -11.65 8.43
CA GLU A 97 7.69 -12.25 9.24
C GLU A 97 6.32 -11.75 8.79
N LEU A 98 5.47 -12.68 8.34
CA LEU A 98 4.08 -12.39 8.05
C LEU A 98 3.35 -12.03 9.34
N ARG A 99 2.81 -10.81 9.39
CA ARG A 99 2.05 -10.31 10.55
C ARG A 99 0.55 -10.31 10.31
N GLN A 100 0.13 -10.14 9.08
CA GLN A 100 -1.27 -10.03 8.74
C GLN A 100 -1.54 -10.47 7.32
N VAL A 101 -2.66 -11.16 7.10
CA VAL A 101 -3.25 -11.36 5.78
C VAL A 101 -4.60 -10.67 5.79
N LEU A 102 -4.79 -9.74 4.86
CA LEU A 102 -6.04 -9.04 4.64
C LEU A 102 -6.70 -9.60 3.39
N ILE A 103 -7.91 -10.12 3.53
CA ILE A 103 -8.82 -10.41 2.40
C ILE A 103 -9.74 -9.21 2.32
N ASN A 104 -9.89 -8.53 1.16
CA ASN A 104 -11.02 -7.65 0.81
C ASN A 104 -10.69 -6.63 -0.29
N GLU A 105 -11.69 -5.78 -0.55
CA GLU A 105 -11.72 -4.50 -1.25
C GLU A 105 -10.49 -3.59 -1.05
N TYR A 106 -9.74 -3.69 0.05
CA TYR A 106 -8.50 -2.94 0.23
C TYR A 106 -7.43 -3.37 -0.77
N ALA A 107 -7.27 -4.69 -0.98
CA ALA A 107 -6.34 -5.25 -1.95
C ALA A 107 -6.64 -4.71 -3.35
N ASN A 108 -7.91 -4.79 -3.75
CA ASN A 108 -8.43 -4.30 -5.02
C ASN A 108 -8.22 -2.80 -5.19
N SER A 109 -8.49 -2.00 -4.16
CA SER A 109 -8.34 -0.54 -4.23
C SER A 109 -6.89 -0.10 -4.46
N ILE A 110 -5.94 -0.84 -3.86
CA ILE A 110 -4.51 -0.58 -4.00
C ILE A 110 -4.00 -1.07 -5.36
N ASP A 111 -4.37 -2.28 -5.79
CA ASP A 111 -4.03 -2.80 -7.13
C ASP A 111 -4.57 -1.89 -8.25
N GLU A 112 -5.83 -1.45 -8.15
CA GLU A 112 -6.43 -0.50 -9.10
C GLU A 112 -5.60 0.79 -9.19
N ALA A 113 -5.18 1.32 -8.03
CA ALA A 113 -4.36 2.52 -7.98
C ALA A 113 -2.96 2.31 -8.56
N ILE A 114 -2.34 1.16 -8.33
CA ILE A 114 -1.03 0.80 -8.90
C ILE A 114 -1.12 0.73 -10.42
N ARG A 115 -2.08 -0.02 -10.96
CA ARG A 115 -2.31 -0.13 -12.42
C ARG A 115 -2.60 1.22 -13.05
N TRP A 116 -3.37 2.06 -12.35
CA TRP A 116 -3.64 3.42 -12.80
C TRP A 116 -2.34 4.23 -12.90
N VAL A 117 -1.47 4.17 -11.89
CA VAL A 117 -0.17 4.85 -11.89
C VAL A 117 0.73 4.33 -13.02
N ASP A 118 0.84 3.01 -13.19
CA ASP A 118 1.62 2.40 -14.27
C ASP A 118 1.17 2.84 -15.67
N THR A 119 -0.11 3.20 -15.82
CA THR A 119 -0.68 3.63 -17.10
C THR A 119 -0.63 5.14 -17.32
N ASN A 120 -0.81 5.94 -16.27
CA ASN A 120 -1.09 7.38 -16.38
C ASN A 120 0.03 8.29 -15.85
N VAL A 121 1.00 7.76 -15.11
CA VAL A 121 2.08 8.56 -14.57
C VAL A 121 3.35 8.30 -15.36
N GLU A 122 3.87 9.36 -15.97
CA GLU A 122 5.15 9.32 -16.68
C GLU A 122 6.32 9.15 -15.70
N GLY A 123 7.42 8.59 -16.21
CA GLY A 123 8.64 8.34 -15.45
C GLY A 123 8.64 6.99 -14.75
N ASN A 124 9.45 6.89 -13.70
CA ASN A 124 9.57 5.68 -12.89
C ASN A 124 9.69 6.02 -11.40
N PRO A 125 8.64 6.61 -10.79
CA PRO A 125 8.70 7.02 -9.40
C PRO A 125 8.83 5.81 -8.46
N LEU A 126 9.51 6.02 -7.34
CA LEU A 126 9.44 5.11 -6.21
C LEU A 126 8.04 5.21 -5.58
N ILE A 127 7.36 4.07 -5.41
CA ILE A 127 6.05 4.02 -4.76
C ILE A 127 6.15 3.52 -3.33
N ARG A 128 5.49 4.25 -2.43
CA ARG A 128 5.19 3.83 -1.05
C ARG A 128 3.69 3.85 -0.83
N ILE A 129 3.19 3.00 0.06
CA ILE A 129 1.81 3.14 0.55
C ILE A 129 1.84 4.12 1.71
N LEU A 130 0.98 5.14 1.65
CA LEU A 130 0.80 6.11 2.72
C LEU A 130 -0.59 5.93 3.36
N ASP A 131 -0.61 5.37 4.55
CA ASP A 131 -1.82 5.27 5.37
C ASP A 131 -1.99 6.56 6.21
N ILE A 132 -3.20 7.11 6.21
CA ILE A 132 -3.56 8.34 6.93
C ILE A 132 -4.76 8.05 7.82
N PRO A 133 -4.54 7.41 9.00
CA PRO A 133 -5.63 6.86 9.80
C PRO A 133 -6.64 7.91 10.27
N SER A 134 -6.18 9.11 10.62
CA SER A 134 -7.07 10.19 11.11
C SER A 134 -8.13 10.64 10.09
N CYS A 135 -7.95 10.29 8.81
CA CYS A 135 -8.87 10.63 7.74
C CYS A 135 -9.43 9.39 7.03
N TYR A 136 -9.05 8.18 7.45
CA TYR A 136 -9.38 6.92 6.78
C TYR A 136 -8.99 6.92 5.28
N ILE A 137 -7.85 7.52 4.95
CA ILE A 137 -7.34 7.61 3.59
C ILE A 137 -6.14 6.68 3.44
N THR A 138 -6.06 5.99 2.31
CA THR A 138 -4.83 5.36 1.86
C THR A 138 -4.46 5.92 0.48
N ALA A 139 -3.21 6.33 0.33
CA ALA A 139 -2.68 6.87 -0.92
C ALA A 139 -1.42 6.11 -1.35
N LEU A 140 -1.13 6.14 -2.64
CA LEU A 140 0.20 5.84 -3.17
C LEU A 140 1.01 7.13 -3.14
N TRP A 141 2.13 7.11 -2.41
CA TRP A 141 3.10 8.18 -2.38
C TRP A 141 4.17 7.92 -3.43
N LEU A 142 4.16 8.76 -4.46
CA LEU A 142 5.08 8.72 -5.59
C LEU A 142 6.23 9.69 -5.33
N ILE A 143 7.46 9.19 -5.38
CA ILE A 143 8.69 9.95 -5.15
C ILE A 143 9.52 9.92 -6.44
N ASP A 144 9.80 11.09 -7.02
CA ASP A 144 10.61 11.24 -8.22
C ASP A 144 11.58 12.42 -8.04
N GLY A 145 12.84 12.12 -7.70
CA GLY A 145 13.79 13.12 -7.22
C GLY A 145 13.25 13.84 -5.97
N ASP A 146 13.15 15.17 -6.04
CA ASP A 146 12.60 16.02 -4.98
C ASP A 146 11.06 16.15 -5.06
N GLU A 147 10.44 15.67 -6.14
CA GLU A 147 9.01 15.79 -6.34
C GLU A 147 8.24 14.69 -5.58
N ASN A 148 7.24 15.13 -4.81
CA ASN A 148 6.38 14.27 -4.02
C ASN A 148 4.92 14.44 -4.44
N ARG A 149 4.34 13.35 -4.94
CA ARG A 149 2.95 13.30 -5.42
C ARG A 149 2.18 12.19 -4.69
N LEU A 150 0.87 12.36 -4.59
CA LEU A 150 -0.03 11.41 -3.96
C LEU A 150 -1.12 10.99 -4.94
N VAL A 151 -1.37 9.70 -5.09
CA VAL A 151 -2.53 9.15 -5.80
C VAL A 151 -3.44 8.47 -4.79
N ILE A 152 -4.69 8.88 -4.73
CA ILE A 152 -5.61 8.36 -3.71
C ILE A 152 -6.13 7.00 -4.12
N ALA A 153 -5.71 5.97 -3.38
CA ALA A 153 -6.15 4.59 -3.60
C ALA A 153 -7.51 4.32 -2.95
N ARG A 154 -7.71 4.82 -1.72
CA ARG A 154 -8.93 4.60 -0.94
C ARG A 154 -9.36 5.85 -0.18
N LEU A 155 -10.67 6.06 -0.13
CA LEU A 155 -11.34 7.12 0.63
C LEU A 155 -12.43 6.52 1.54
N PRO A 156 -12.81 7.20 2.63
CA PRO A 156 -14.00 6.85 3.38
C PRO A 156 -15.28 7.11 2.56
N PRO A 157 -16.37 6.39 2.83
CA PRO A 157 -17.65 6.60 2.15
C PRO A 157 -18.20 8.02 2.39
N GLY A 158 -19.08 8.47 1.49
CA GLY A 158 -19.73 9.80 1.55
C GLY A 158 -19.02 10.88 0.72
N PRO A 159 -19.51 12.14 0.78
CA PRO A 159 -18.93 13.24 0.02
C PRO A 159 -17.46 13.46 0.35
N GLN A 160 -16.60 13.55 -0.68
CA GLN A 160 -15.16 13.79 -0.54
C GLN A 160 -14.71 14.92 -1.48
N VAL A 161 -13.84 15.79 -0.97
CA VAL A 161 -13.17 16.83 -1.77
C VAL A 161 -12.03 16.25 -2.60
N LEU A 162 -11.46 15.14 -2.12
CA LEU A 162 -10.50 14.31 -2.84
C LEU A 162 -11.25 13.30 -3.71
N LYS A 163 -10.66 12.95 -4.84
CA LYS A 163 -11.13 11.88 -5.73
C LYS A 163 -10.13 10.74 -5.75
N ARG A 164 -10.62 9.52 -5.89
CA ARG A 164 -9.77 8.35 -6.15
C ARG A 164 -9.09 8.50 -7.50
N LEU A 165 -7.88 7.93 -7.62
CA LEU A 165 -7.11 7.88 -8.87
C LEU A 165 -6.82 9.27 -9.47
N GLU A 166 -6.75 10.30 -8.62
CA GLU A 166 -6.30 11.64 -9.00
C GLU A 166 -4.93 11.91 -8.36
N VAL A 167 -4.04 12.55 -9.11
CA VAL A 167 -2.71 12.95 -8.65
C VAL A 167 -2.80 14.29 -7.95
N TYR A 168 -2.28 14.35 -6.73
CA TYR A 168 -2.16 15.57 -5.95
C TYR A 168 -0.70 15.86 -5.64
N SER A 169 -0.30 17.13 -5.75
CA SER A 169 0.91 17.58 -5.04
C SER A 169 0.65 17.52 -3.53
N ALA A 170 1.72 17.39 -2.74
CA ALA A 170 1.64 17.45 -1.28
C ALA A 170 0.78 18.65 -0.81
N ARG A 171 1.08 19.86 -1.30
CA ARG A 171 0.34 21.08 -0.96
C ARG A 171 -1.15 20.98 -1.30
N ALA A 172 -1.49 20.53 -2.52
CA ALA A 172 -2.89 20.45 -2.96
C ALA A 172 -3.69 19.43 -2.14
N PHE A 173 -3.08 18.27 -1.83
CA PHE A 173 -3.67 17.28 -0.95
C PHE A 173 -3.96 17.85 0.44
N LEU A 174 -2.97 18.50 1.06
CA LEU A 174 -3.10 19.07 2.39
C LEU A 174 -4.20 20.15 2.46
N THR A 175 -4.27 21.02 1.46
CA THR A 175 -5.35 22.01 1.35
C THR A 175 -6.72 21.35 1.32
N LYS A 176 -6.91 20.30 0.53
CA LYS A 176 -8.20 19.59 0.41
C LYS A 176 -8.59 18.83 1.67
N VAL A 177 -7.64 18.15 2.32
CA VAL A 177 -7.93 17.39 3.56
C VAL A 177 -8.33 18.32 4.70
N ARG A 178 -7.73 19.52 4.79
CA ARG A 178 -8.05 20.48 5.85
C ARG A 178 -9.42 21.13 5.70
N GLN A 179 -9.97 21.22 4.49
CA GLN A 179 -11.33 21.76 4.25
C GLN A 179 -12.44 20.86 4.83
N LYS A 180 -12.14 19.60 5.16
CA LYS A 180 -13.11 18.64 5.70
C LYS A 180 -13.18 18.64 7.23
N ARG A 181 -12.24 19.32 7.91
CA ARG A 181 -12.23 19.46 9.37
C ARG A 181 -12.96 20.73 9.78
#